data_AF-A0A9X6KX47-F1
#
_entry.id   AF-A0A9X6KX47-F1
#
_cell.length_a   1.000
_cell.length_b   1.000
_cell.length_c   1.000
_cell.angle_alpha   90.00
_cell.angle_beta   90.00
_cell.angle_gamma   90.00
#
_symmetry.space_group_name_H-M   'P 1'
#
loop_
_entity.id
_entity.type
_entity.pdbx_description
1 polymer ?
#
loop_
_entity_poly.entity_id
_entity_poly.type
_entity_poly.pdbx_seq_one_letter_code
_entity_poly.pdbx_strand_id
1 'polypeptide(L)'
;METIKISEQELINALCIYIAEKRQVGPEEVLVELMYDDDYGFSAEVEVNGRQQILIQANLIEALRLLLDREYNVNPFAARLQLELDDEEGIYALAKFNNSDE
;
A
#
# COMPACT_ATOMS: atom_id res chain seq x y z
N MET A 1 19.64 2.33 -10.58
CA MET A 1 18.37 2.61 -9.89
C MET A 1 17.38 1.58 -10.38
N GLU A 2 16.98 0.68 -9.50
CA GLU A 2 15.98 -0.34 -9.78
C GLU A 2 14.60 0.21 -9.42
N THR A 3 13.55 -0.37 -10.01
CA THR A 3 12.17 0.03 -9.76
C THR A 3 11.31 -1.21 -9.68
N ILE A 4 10.62 -1.36 -8.55
CA ILE A 4 9.57 -2.35 -8.38
C ILE A 4 8.24 -1.62 -8.61
N LYS A 5 7.43 -2.15 -9.52
CA LYS A 5 6.04 -1.74 -9.71
C LYS A 5 5.17 -2.67 -8.87
N ILE A 6 4.43 -2.09 -7.93
CA ILE A 6 3.50 -2.79 -7.05
C ILE A 6 2.11 -2.51 -7.61
N SER A 7 1.46 -3.55 -8.10
CA SER A 7 0.13 -3.45 -8.72
C SER A 7 -0.95 -3.00 -7.73
N GLU A 8 -2.09 -2.57 -8.25
CA GLU A 8 -3.27 -2.23 -7.45
C GLU A 8 -3.67 -3.37 -6.49
N GLN A 9 -3.70 -4.60 -7.00
CA GLN A 9 -4.04 -5.77 -6.19
C GLN A 9 -3.02 -6.03 -5.07
N GLU A 10 -1.73 -5.83 -5.31
CA GLU A 10 -0.70 -5.96 -4.27
C GLU A 10 -0.82 -4.85 -3.22
N LEU A 11 -1.14 -3.62 -3.62
CA LEU A 11 -1.40 -2.52 -2.71
C LEU A 11 -2.64 -2.81 -1.83
N ILE A 12 -3.72 -3.31 -2.42
CA ILE A 12 -4.92 -3.76 -1.70
C ILE A 12 -4.56 -4.86 -0.70
N ASN A 13 -3.83 -5.89 -1.13
CA ASN A 13 -3.43 -7.00 -0.27
C ASN A 13 -2.54 -6.52 0.90
N ALA A 14 -1.61 -5.60 0.64
CA ALA A 14 -0.76 -5.00 1.67
C ALA A 14 -1.60 -4.23 2.70
N LEU A 15 -2.65 -3.51 2.27
CA LEU A 15 -3.58 -2.82 3.16
C LEU A 15 -4.43 -3.79 3.99
N CYS A 16 -4.95 -4.87 3.38
CA CYS A 16 -5.66 -5.92 4.11
C CYS A 16 -4.80 -6.49 5.23
N ILE A 17 -3.55 -6.87 4.95
CA ILE A 17 -2.61 -7.39 5.95
C ILE A 17 -2.31 -6.34 7.03
N TYR A 18 -2.00 -5.09 6.63
CA TYR A 18 -1.69 -4.00 7.56
C TYR A 18 -2.83 -3.71 8.55
N ILE A 19 -4.08 -3.75 8.08
CA ILE A 19 -5.25 -3.53 8.94
C ILE A 19 -5.58 -4.76 9.77
N ALA A 20 -5.50 -5.95 9.18
CA ALA A 20 -5.75 -7.21 9.88
C ALA A 20 -4.85 -7.36 11.11
N GLU A 21 -3.56 -7.05 10.98
CA GLU A 21 -2.62 -7.08 12.11
C GLU A 21 -2.98 -6.08 13.21
N LYS A 22 -3.36 -4.85 12.84
CA LYS A 22 -3.77 -3.81 13.80
C LYS A 22 -5.08 -4.13 14.51
N ARG A 23 -5.97 -4.86 13.84
CA ARG A 23 -7.30 -5.22 14.35
C ARG A 23 -7.36 -6.63 14.94
N GLN A 24 -6.28 -7.41 14.82
CA GLN A 24 -6.19 -8.81 15.25
C GLN A 24 -7.27 -9.70 14.64
N VAL A 25 -7.48 -9.56 13.32
CA VAL A 25 -8.44 -10.34 12.51
C VAL A 25 -7.71 -11.01 11.34
N GLY A 26 -8.38 -11.87 10.57
CA GLY A 26 -7.87 -12.40 9.31
C GLY A 26 -7.86 -11.33 8.20
N PRO A 27 -6.87 -11.32 7.27
CA PRO A 27 -6.88 -10.43 6.10
C PRO A 27 -8.14 -10.56 5.24
N GLU A 28 -8.74 -11.75 5.18
CA GLU A 28 -10.00 -12.03 4.49
C GLU A 28 -11.23 -11.35 5.12
N GLU A 29 -11.11 -10.86 6.35
CA GLU A 29 -12.15 -10.09 7.06
C GLU A 29 -12.03 -8.58 6.79
N VAL A 30 -11.03 -8.15 6.02
CA VAL A 30 -10.77 -6.74 5.69
C VAL A 30 -11.16 -6.48 4.24
N LEU A 31 -12.12 -5.58 4.04
CA LEU A 31 -12.42 -5.02 2.72
C LEU A 31 -11.66 -3.70 2.56
N VAL A 32 -11.11 -3.47 1.37
CA VAL A 32 -10.35 -2.27 1.03
C VAL A 32 -10.81 -1.76 -0.32
N GLU A 33 -11.08 -0.46 -0.39
CA GLU A 33 -11.33 0.26 -1.63
C GLU A 33 -10.34 1.43 -1.72
N LEU A 34 -9.55 1.47 -2.79
CA LEU A 34 -8.62 2.57 -3.01
C LEU A 34 -9.37 3.78 -3.58
N MET A 35 -8.95 4.97 -3.18
CA MET A 35 -9.57 6.21 -3.61
C MET A 35 -8.49 7.23 -4.00
N TYR A 36 -8.82 8.06 -4.98
CA TYR A 36 -8.06 9.25 -5.32
C TYR A 36 -9.03 10.39 -5.59
N ASP A 37 -8.72 11.55 -5.04
CA ASP A 37 -9.37 12.81 -5.41
C ASP A 37 -8.35 13.96 -5.39
N ASP A 38 -8.65 15.04 -6.10
CA ASP A 38 -7.70 16.15 -6.29
C ASP A 38 -7.49 17.00 -5.03
N ASP A 39 -8.39 16.93 -4.03
CA ASP A 39 -8.31 17.73 -2.81
C ASP A 39 -7.55 16.99 -1.69
N TYR A 40 -7.73 15.67 -1.56
CA TYR A 40 -7.18 14.84 -0.48
C TYR A 40 -6.12 13.82 -0.95
N GLY A 41 -5.97 13.64 -2.26
CA GLY A 41 -4.99 12.74 -2.87
C GLY A 41 -5.34 11.26 -2.67
N PHE A 42 -4.31 10.41 -2.59
CA PHE A 42 -4.49 8.97 -2.43
C PHE A 42 -4.95 8.61 -1.02
N SER A 43 -6.01 7.80 -0.95
CA SER A 43 -6.56 7.27 0.30
C SER A 43 -7.13 5.87 0.07
N ALA A 44 -7.62 5.24 1.13
CA ALA A 44 -8.37 4.00 1.03
C ALA A 44 -9.48 3.97 2.08
N GLU A 45 -10.66 3.50 1.71
CA GLU A 45 -11.67 3.09 2.67
C GLU A 45 -11.42 1.64 3.06
N VAL A 46 -11.50 1.35 4.36
CA VAL A 46 -11.40 -0.02 4.88
C VAL A 46 -12.60 -0.35 5.74
N GLU A 47 -13.14 -1.55 5.57
CA GLU A 47 -14.21 -2.08 6.42
C GLU A 47 -13.75 -3.35 7.12
N VAL A 48 -13.99 -3.41 8.44
CA VAL A 48 -13.78 -4.62 9.25
C VAL A 48 -14.99 -4.79 10.17
N ASN A 49 -15.67 -5.94 10.08
CA ASN A 49 -16.83 -6.26 10.93
C ASN A 49 -17.91 -5.16 10.93
N GLY A 50 -18.22 -4.60 9.75
CA GLY A 50 -19.22 -3.55 9.57
C GLY A 50 -18.79 -2.16 10.07
N ARG A 51 -17.50 -1.96 10.38
CA ARG A 51 -16.94 -0.66 10.77
C ARG A 51 -16.01 -0.14 9.70
N GLN A 52 -16.36 1.01 9.15
CA GLN A 52 -15.59 1.71 8.13
C GLN A 52 -14.57 2.69 8.74
N GLN A 53 -13.44 2.86 8.06
CA GLN A 53 -12.40 3.82 8.38
C GLN A 53 -11.73 4.31 7.08
N ILE A 54 -11.43 5.60 7.00
CA ILE A 54 -10.57 6.14 5.94
C ILE A 54 -9.10 6.10 6.37
N LEU A 55 -8.26 5.58 5.50
CA LEU A 55 -6.80 5.62 5.57
C LEU A 55 -6.30 6.71 4.64
N ILE A 56 -5.39 7.55 5.16
CA ILE A 56 -4.74 8.59 4.35
C ILE A 56 -3.49 8.04 3.68
N GLN A 57 -2.94 8.76 2.69
CA GLN A 57 -1.74 8.36 1.96
C GLN A 57 -0.59 7.86 2.85
N ALA A 58 -0.38 8.46 4.02
CA ALA A 58 0.65 8.01 4.96
C ALA A 58 0.47 6.55 5.41
N ASN A 59 -0.77 6.10 5.61
CA ASN A 59 -1.08 4.70 5.94
C ASN A 59 -0.78 3.76 4.78
N LEU A 60 -1.09 4.18 3.54
CA LEU A 60 -0.77 3.41 2.33
C LEU A 60 0.75 3.23 2.20
N ILE A 61 1.53 4.28 2.44
CA ILE A 61 3.00 4.22 2.45
C ILE A 61 3.53 3.28 3.55
N GLU A 62 2.93 3.28 4.74
CA GLU A 62 3.32 2.34 5.80
C GLU A 62 3.05 0.87 5.40
N ALA A 63 1.89 0.59 4.80
CA ALA A 63 1.56 -0.75 4.32
C ALA A 63 2.53 -1.21 3.22
N LEU A 64 2.85 -0.33 2.26
CA LEU A 64 3.83 -0.61 1.21
C LEU A 64 5.24 -0.87 1.76
N ARG A 65 5.64 -0.16 2.82
CA ARG A 65 6.92 -0.44 3.50
C ARG A 65 6.96 -1.83 4.11
N LEU A 66 5.88 -2.28 4.75
CA LEU A 66 5.80 -3.64 5.27
C LEU A 66 5.84 -4.68 4.14
N LEU A 67 5.19 -4.41 3.01
CA LEU A 67 5.26 -5.26 1.83
C LEU A 67 6.69 -5.39 1.29
N LEU A 68 7.43 -4.27 1.17
CA LEU A 68 8.81 -4.28 0.69
C LEU A 68 9.75 -5.08 1.60
N ASP A 69 9.59 -4.94 2.91
CA ASP A 69 10.39 -5.66 3.90
C ASP A 69 10.13 -7.18 3.85
N ARG A 70 8.85 -7.57 3.76
CA ARG A 70 8.43 -8.97 3.89
C ARG A 70 8.51 -9.79 2.61
N GLU A 71 8.05 -9.23 1.49
CA GLU A 71 7.90 -9.96 0.23
C GLU A 71 9.06 -9.70 -0.74
N TYR A 72 9.62 -8.49 -0.72
CA TYR A 72 10.69 -8.10 -1.65
C TYR A 72 12.09 -8.14 -1.03
N ASN A 73 12.20 -8.30 0.30
CA ASN A 73 13.47 -8.22 1.04
C ASN A 73 14.27 -6.94 0.71
N VAL A 74 13.55 -5.83 0.50
CA VAL A 74 14.12 -4.51 0.21
C VAL A 74 14.02 -3.67 1.48
N ASN A 75 15.11 -2.97 1.83
CA ASN A 75 15.07 -2.02 2.95
C ASN A 75 13.96 -0.97 2.70
N PRO A 76 12.90 -0.94 3.52
CA PRO A 76 11.71 -0.13 3.26
C PRO A 76 11.96 1.38 3.40
N PHE A 77 13.06 1.78 4.03
CA PHE A 77 13.46 3.18 4.20
C PHE A 77 14.48 3.64 3.16
N ALA A 78 15.12 2.72 2.44
CA ALA A 78 15.99 3.04 1.31
C ALA A 78 15.21 3.25 0.00
N ALA A 79 13.99 2.69 -0.09
CA ALA A 79 13.13 2.86 -1.24
C ALA A 79 12.34 4.19 -1.20
N ARG A 80 12.41 4.95 -2.29
CA ARG A 80 11.47 6.04 -2.55
C ARG A 80 10.17 5.47 -3.10
N LEU A 81 9.10 5.60 -2.33
CA LEU A 81 7.75 5.21 -2.72
C LEU A 81 6.99 6.37 -3.38
N GLN A 82 6.25 6.06 -4.44
CA GLN A 82 5.38 6.98 -5.15
C GLN A 82 4.10 6.23 -5.55
N LEU A 83 2.94 6.82 -5.25
CA LEU A 83 1.64 6.33 -5.74
C LEU A 83 1.31 7.06 -7.04
N GLU A 84 0.70 6.35 -7.97
CA GLU A 84 0.28 6.84 -9.27
C GLU A 84 -1.15 6.35 -9.54
N LEU A 85 -1.88 7.11 -10.35
CA LEU A 85 -3.19 6.72 -10.88
C LEU A 85 -3.07 6.57 -12.40
N ASP A 86 -3.61 5.48 -12.92
CA ASP A 86 -3.71 5.21 -14.35
C ASP A 86 -5.12 4.75 -14.70
N ASP A 87 -5.62 5.17 -15.87
CA ASP A 87 -7.00 4.92 -16.29
C ASP A 87 -7.30 3.43 -16.55
N GLU A 88 -6.29 2.62 -16.90
CA GLU A 88 -6.43 1.19 -17.17
C GLU A 88 -6.03 0.33 -15.97
N GLU A 89 -4.96 0.71 -15.27
CA GLU A 89 -4.41 -0.07 -14.16
C GLU A 89 -4.92 0.30 -12.77
N GLY A 90 -5.64 1.42 -12.64
CA GLY A 90 -6.07 1.94 -11.35
C GLY A 90 -4.92 2.55 -10.55
N ILE A 91 -4.97 2.43 -9.23
CA ILE A 91 -3.95 3.01 -8.33
C ILE A 91 -2.83 1.99 -8.11
N TYR A 92 -1.59 2.35 -8.45
CA TYR A 92 -0.41 1.50 -8.26
C TYR A 92 0.72 2.26 -7.56
N ALA A 93 1.76 1.54 -7.13
CA ALA A 93 2.93 2.15 -6.51
C ALA A 93 4.24 1.80 -7.24
N LEU A 94 5.19 2.75 -7.17
CA LEU A 94 6.57 2.58 -7.65
C LEU A 94 7.52 2.70 -6.46
N ALA A 95 8.32 1.67 -6.23
CA ALA A 95 9.41 1.67 -5.26
C ALA A 95 10.75 1.78 -5.99
N LYS A 96 11.46 2.91 -5.83
CA LYS A 96 12.75 3.18 -6.49
C LYS A 96 13.88 3.14 -5.46
N PHE A 97 14.92 2.34 -5.72
CA PHE A 97 16.08 2.22 -4.83
C PHE A 97 17.38 2.01 -5.63
N ASN A 98 18.51 2.28 -4.98
CA ASN A 98 19.83 2.02 -5.54
C ASN A 98 20.37 0.73 -4.94
N ASN A 99 20.78 -0.20 -5.80
CA ASN A 99 21.31 -1.49 -5.40
C ASN A 99 22.82 -1.39 -5.03
N SER A 100 23.20 -0.32 -4.34
CA SER A 100 24.61 0.06 -4.10
C SER A 100 25.04 -0.07 -2.63
N ASP A 101 24.15 -0.55 -1.76
CA ASP A 101 24.39 -0.68 -0.32
C ASP A 101 24.38 -2.16 0.12
N GLU A 102 25.06 -3.03 -0.64
CA GLU A 102 25.59 -4.32 -0.15
C GLU A 102 27.11 -4.26 -0.01
#